data_AF-A0A3D2MY18-F1
#
_entry.id   AF-A0A3D2MY18-F1
#
_cell.length_a   1.000
_cell.length_b   1.000
_cell.length_c   1.000
_cell.angle_alpha   90.00
_cell.angle_beta   90.00
_cell.angle_gamma   90.00
#
_symmetry.space_group_name_H-M   'P 1'
#
loop_
_entity.id
_entity.type
_entity.pdbx_description
1 polymer ?
#
loop_
_entity_poly.entity_id
_entity_poly.type
_entity_poly.pdbx_seq_one_letter_code
_entity_poly.pdbx_strand_id
1 'polypeptide(L)'
;MANPALSGSAPKQKHIVIVGAGIVGSSIAYHLAKWGVKVTLLDRNTVASGASHGTFAWINATWAKQPEHYHAFSQTGVDAWHELQAELDLPI
;
A
#
# COMPACT_ATOMS: atom_id res chain seq x y z
N MET A 1 30.10 31.95 30.28
CA MET A 1 29.27 30.79 30.67
C MET A 1 28.18 30.62 29.62
N ALA A 2 28.28 29.61 28.76
CA ALA A 2 27.33 29.38 27.67
C ALA A 2 26.15 28.50 28.15
N ASN A 3 24.94 28.87 27.73
CA ASN A 3 23.67 28.25 28.13
C ASN A 3 23.50 26.84 27.49
N PRO A 4 23.25 25.77 28.27
CA PRO A 4 23.10 24.40 27.74
C PRO A 4 21.70 24.05 27.23
N ALA A 5 20.75 24.99 27.16
CA ALA A 5 19.41 24.70 26.67
C ALA A 5 19.28 25.03 25.18
N LEU A 6 19.28 23.99 24.32
CA LEU A 6 18.47 23.81 23.09
C LEU A 6 18.98 22.59 22.29
N SER A 7 19.03 21.40 22.90
CA SER A 7 19.13 20.14 22.15
C SER A 7 17.72 19.53 22.04
N GLY A 8 16.88 20.11 21.18
CA GLY A 8 15.64 19.45 20.78
C GLY A 8 16.00 18.21 19.97
N SER A 9 15.66 17.01 20.45
CA SER A 9 15.86 15.79 19.66
C SER A 9 15.07 15.92 18.35
N ALA A 10 15.73 15.73 17.22
CA ALA A 10 15.05 15.66 15.92
C ALA A 10 13.85 14.68 16.03
N PRO A 11 12.69 15.00 15.42
CA PRO A 11 11.52 14.16 15.52
C PRO A 11 11.86 12.74 15.06
N LYS A 12 11.62 11.76 15.94
CA LYS A 12 11.89 10.35 15.67
C LYS A 12 11.08 9.92 14.45
N GLN A 13 11.76 9.64 13.34
CA GLN A 13 11.10 9.24 12.09
C GLN A 13 10.25 7.99 12.36
N LYS A 14 8.96 8.06 12.01
CA LYS A 14 8.05 6.93 12.20
C LYS A 14 8.52 5.76 11.32
N HIS A 15 8.71 4.60 11.93
CA HIS A 15 9.03 3.35 11.25
C HIS A 15 7.83 2.41 11.40
N ILE A 16 7.25 2.00 10.27
CA ILE A 16 6.06 1.15 10.21
C ILE A 16 6.47 -0.26 9.79
N VAL A 17 6.03 -1.26 10.54
CA VAL A 17 6.15 -2.67 10.17
C VAL A 17 4.82 -3.16 9.65
N ILE A 18 4.83 -3.80 8.48
CA ILE A 18 3.65 -4.39 7.83
C ILE A 18 3.84 -5.90 7.79
N VAL A 19 2.86 -6.64 8.29
CA VAL A 19 2.89 -8.11 8.32
C VAL A 19 1.92 -8.66 7.28
N GLY A 20 2.48 -9.36 6.28
CA GLY A 20 1.82 -9.90 5.10
C GLY A 20 2.20 -9.12 3.84
N ALA A 21 2.96 -9.73 2.92
CA ALA A 21 3.37 -9.16 1.64
C ALA A 21 2.50 -9.64 0.46
N GLY A 22 1.20 -9.85 0.71
CA GLY A 22 0.20 -9.95 -0.34
C GLY A 22 -0.11 -8.58 -0.95
N ILE A 23 -1.00 -8.54 -1.96
CA ILE A 23 -1.33 -7.32 -2.72
C ILE A 23 -1.71 -6.13 -1.83
N VAL A 24 -2.48 -6.36 -0.75
CA VAL A 24 -2.90 -5.31 0.19
C VAL A 24 -1.71 -4.76 0.97
N GLY A 25 -0.89 -5.63 1.57
CA GLY A 25 0.27 -5.20 2.36
C GLY A 25 1.35 -4.53 1.52
N SER A 26 1.59 -5.05 0.32
CA SER A 26 2.49 -4.43 -0.67
C SER A 26 1.99 -3.06 -1.13
N SER A 27 0.69 -2.89 -1.37
CA SER A 27 0.10 -1.59 -1.70
C SER A 27 0.29 -0.58 -0.57
N ILE A 28 0.01 -0.97 0.68
CA ILE A 28 0.24 -0.10 1.85
C ILE A 28 1.72 0.28 1.97
N ALA A 29 2.62 -0.70 1.82
CA ALA A 29 4.06 -0.48 1.91
C ALA A 29 4.55 0.51 0.85
N TYR A 30 4.11 0.34 -0.40
CA TYR A 30 4.44 1.19 -1.52
C TYR A 30 4.01 2.65 -1.27
N HIS A 31 2.75 2.89 -0.91
CA HIS A 31 2.25 4.25 -0.70
C HIS A 31 2.91 4.93 0.51
N LEU A 32 3.16 4.20 1.60
CA LEU A 32 3.89 4.74 2.76
C LEU A 32 5.35 5.07 2.41
N ALA A 33 6.03 4.20 1.67
CA ALA A 33 7.40 4.44 1.22
C ALA A 33 7.47 5.65 0.27
N LYS A 34 6.51 5.79 -0.64
CA LYS A 34 6.36 6.96 -1.52
C LYS A 34 6.19 8.27 -0.74
N TRP A 35 5.55 8.22 0.44
CA TRP A 35 5.45 9.37 1.36
C TRP A 35 6.68 9.57 2.26
N GLY A 36 7.80 8.87 2.01
CA GLY A 36 9.04 9.02 2.78
C GLY A 36 9.00 8.35 4.16
N VAL A 37 8.02 7.50 4.43
CA VAL A 37 7.95 6.73 5.67
C VAL A 37 8.88 5.53 5.57
N LYS A 38 9.66 5.28 6.62
CA LYS A 38 10.47 4.05 6.70
C LYS A 38 9.54 2.87 6.94
N VAL A 39 9.57 1.88 6.05
CA VAL A 39 8.73 0.68 6.12
C VAL A 39 9.57 -0.59 6.18
N THR A 40 9.13 -1.56 6.96
CA THR A 40 9.57 -2.96 6.85
C THR A 40 8.36 -3.82 6.52
N LEU A 41 8.40 -4.49 5.36
CA LEU A 41 7.37 -5.43 4.93
C LEU A 41 7.86 -6.86 5.21
N LEU A 42 7.06 -7.63 5.95
CA LEU A 42 7.35 -9.01 6.33
C LEU A 42 6.34 -9.94 5.69
N ASP A 43 6.78 -11.10 5.22
CA ASP A 43 5.92 -12.21 4.86
C ASP A 43 6.42 -13.49 5.53
N ARG A 44 5.53 -14.46 5.75
CA ARG A 44 5.92 -15.76 6.32
C ARG A 44 6.74 -16.57 5.33
N ASN A 45 6.41 -16.50 4.04
CA ASN A 45 7.02 -17.28 2.99
C ASN A 45 7.77 -16.34 2.04
N THR A 46 7.18 -16.05 0.87
CA THR A 46 7.71 -15.10 -0.11
C THR A 46 6.62 -14.11 -0.52
N VAL A 47 7.03 -13.00 -1.13
CA VAL A 47 6.11 -11.96 -1.61
C VAL A 47 5.00 -12.56 -2.47
N ALA A 48 3.77 -12.14 -2.21
CA ALA A 48 2.55 -12.57 -2.89
C ALA A 48 2.21 -14.08 -2.83
N SER A 49 2.97 -14.93 -2.13
CA SER A 49 2.82 -16.40 -2.17
C SER A 49 1.49 -16.99 -1.67
N GLY A 50 0.68 -16.22 -0.92
CA GLY A 50 -0.63 -16.65 -0.42
C GLY A 50 -1.77 -16.46 -1.44
N ALA A 51 -2.90 -15.94 -0.97
CA ALA A 51 -4.09 -15.71 -1.82
C ALA A 51 -3.82 -14.81 -3.04
N SER A 52 -2.82 -13.92 -2.96
CA SER A 52 -2.42 -13.07 -4.08
C SER A 52 -1.75 -13.83 -5.23
N HIS A 53 -1.17 -15.01 -4.99
CA HIS A 53 -0.63 -15.86 -6.04
C HIS A 53 -1.73 -16.73 -6.67
N GLY A 54 -2.64 -17.26 -5.85
CA GLY A 54 -3.68 -18.19 -6.29
C GLY A 54 -4.96 -17.56 -6.86
N THR A 55 -4.97 -16.25 -7.11
CA THR A 55 -6.16 -15.53 -7.59
C THR A 55 -6.22 -15.50 -9.12
N PHE A 56 -7.44 -15.36 -9.68
CA PHE A 56 -7.65 -15.07 -11.10
C PHE A 56 -7.35 -13.61 -11.47
N ALA A 57 -6.97 -12.78 -10.48
CA ALA A 57 -6.58 -11.36 -10.64
C ALA A 57 -7.62 -10.49 -11.36
N TRP A 58 -8.92 -10.84 -11.25
CA TRP A 58 -9.97 -10.14 -11.98
C TRP A 58 -10.39 -8.84 -11.28
N ILE A 59 -9.94 -7.71 -11.83
CA ILE A 59 -10.29 -6.37 -11.38
C ILE A 59 -11.53 -5.91 -12.15
N ASN A 60 -12.64 -5.67 -11.46
CA ASN A 60 -13.88 -5.23 -12.11
C ASN A 60 -14.80 -4.48 -11.14
N ALA A 61 -15.68 -3.67 -11.71
CA ALA A 61 -16.80 -3.02 -11.04
C ALA A 61 -18.06 -3.23 -11.90
N THR A 62 -18.50 -4.48 -12.01
CA THR A 62 -19.71 -4.81 -12.80
C THR A 62 -20.99 -4.50 -12.02
N TRP A 63 -22.10 -4.33 -12.75
CA TRP A 63 -23.43 -4.05 -12.19
C TRP A 63 -23.90 -5.04 -11.11
N ALA A 64 -23.37 -6.28 -11.14
CA ALA A 64 -23.69 -7.32 -10.18
C ALA A 64 -23.13 -7.04 -8.77
N LYS A 65 -22.18 -6.11 -8.63
CA LYS A 65 -21.61 -5.70 -7.34
C LYS A 65 -22.54 -4.75 -6.60
N GLN A 66 -23.64 -5.28 -6.08
CA GLN A 66 -24.54 -4.56 -5.20
C GLN A 66 -24.10 -4.71 -3.73
N PRO A 67 -24.45 -3.77 -2.84
CA PRO A 67 -25.18 -2.51 -3.07
C PRO A 67 -24.31 -1.40 -3.70
N GLU A 68 -24.92 -0.25 -4.02
CA GLU A 68 -24.28 0.87 -4.74
C GLU A 68 -22.97 1.36 -4.12
N HIS A 69 -22.86 1.43 -2.79
CA HIS A 69 -21.59 1.81 -2.15
C HIS A 69 -20.45 0.79 -2.37
N TYR A 70 -20.76 -0.50 -2.49
CA TYR A 70 -19.77 -1.54 -2.81
C TYR A 70 -19.37 -1.49 -4.29
N HIS A 71 -20.32 -1.18 -5.18
CA HIS A 71 -20.06 -0.89 -6.58
C HIS A 71 -19.10 0.30 -6.72
N ALA A 72 -19.43 1.43 -6.08
CA ALA A 72 -18.64 2.65 -6.11
C ALA A 72 -17.21 2.40 -5.58
N PHE A 73 -17.08 1.67 -4.46
CA PHE A 73 -15.76 1.27 -3.95
C PHE A 73 -14.97 0.42 -4.96
N SER A 74 -15.64 -0.50 -5.66
CA SER A 74 -14.99 -1.31 -6.70
C SER A 74 -14.55 -0.47 -7.90
N GLN A 75 -15.31 0.57 -8.28
CA GLN A 75 -14.92 1.51 -9.33
C GLN A 75 -13.66 2.27 -8.94
N THR A 76 -13.58 2.78 -7.72
CA THR A 76 -12.35 3.42 -7.21
C THR A 76 -11.16 2.47 -7.25
N GLY A 77 -11.36 1.18 -6.99
CA GLY A 77 -10.30 0.18 -7.14
C GLY A 77 -9.83 -0.03 -8.59
N VAL A 78 -10.74 0.03 -9.56
CA VAL A 78 -10.41 -0.02 -11.00
C VAL A 78 -9.62 1.22 -11.41
N ASP A 79 -10.07 2.40 -11.00
CA ASP A 79 -9.40 3.67 -11.32
C ASP A 79 -7.98 3.71 -10.73
N ALA A 80 -7.84 3.33 -9.45
CA ALA A 80 -6.54 3.25 -8.78
C ALA A 80 -5.57 2.27 -9.46
N TRP A 81 -6.08 1.19 -10.10
CA TRP A 81 -5.24 0.27 -10.87
C TRP A 81 -4.65 0.94 -12.12
N HIS A 82 -5.47 1.69 -12.87
CA HIS A 82 -5.00 2.43 -14.04
C HIS A 82 -4.02 3.55 -13.65
N GLU A 83 -4.26 4.26 -12.55
CA GLU A 83 -3.33 5.25 -12.03
C GLU A 83 -1.98 4.61 -11.66
N LEU A 84 -2.01 3.46 -10.98
CA LEU A 84 -0.80 2.73 -10.61
C LEU A 84 -0.03 2.23 -11.84
N GLN A 85 -0.74 1.74 -12.86
CA GLN A 85 -0.15 1.30 -14.13
C GLN A 85 0.64 2.45 -14.78
N ALA A 86 0.01 3.63 -14.87
CA ALA A 86 0.65 4.82 -15.42
C ALA A 86 1.83 5.30 -14.57
N GLU A 87 1.72 5.24 -13.24
CA GLU A 87 2.79 5.66 -12.33
C GLU A 87 4.02 4.76 -12.39
N LEU A 88 3.81 3.43 -12.46
CA LEU A 88 4.91 2.47 -12.45
C LEU A 88 5.56 2.28 -13.82
N ASP A 89 4.95 2.79 -14.89
CA ASP A 89 5.34 2.52 -16.28
C ASP A 89 5.49 1.01 -16.55
N LEU A 90 4.52 0.23 -16.05
CA LEU A 90 4.50 -1.21 -16.21
C LEU A 90 3.28 -1.63 -17.04
N PRO A 91 3.41 -2.66 -17.90
CA PRO A 91 2.29 -3.25 -18.62
C PRO A 91 1.53 -4.21 -17.69
N ILE A 92 1.01 -3.69 -16.58
CA ILE A 92 0.10 -4.41 -15.66
C ILE A 92 -1.34 -4.32 -16.11
#